data_AF-A0AAV7Q8U9-F1
#
_entry.id   AF-A0AAV7Q8U9-F1
#
_cell.length_a   1.000
_cell.length_b   1.000
_cell.length_c   1.000
_cell.angle_alpha   90.00
_cell.angle_beta   90.00
_cell.angle_gamma   90.00
#
_symmetry.space_group_name_H-M   'P 1'
#
loop_
_entity.id
_entity.type
_entity.pdbx_description
1 polymer ?
#
loop_
_entity_poly.entity_id
_entity_poly.type
_entity_poly.pdbx_seq_one_letter_code
_entity_poly.pdbx_strand_id
1 'polypeptide(L)'
;MTLPRNEYRLFNNNYTPPLTPDNDNTPLPMPPAEFVFLLAELWGIDNSARYQAVELLDRFMIKHTEEEYKNSAESRKKSQQTEKERWSSIKSHLCETFVLRLVSCVQIASKLTFHCNMVNNKAALKFIQSLGFSYKKEEILQSELTVLKTLKFQINVCTPFSFVEMLLEVLECLTVFLFCLSPYKDILETPYLIHAFKHPLHSSLDTSDTEVASDSSMSTMIYEIR
;
A
#
# COMPACT_ATOMS: atom_id res chain seq x y z
N MET A 1 -0.72 -21.19 17.57
CA MET A 1 -1.29 -21.90 16.41
C MET A 1 -0.14 -22.34 15.51
N THR A 2 0.14 -23.64 15.43
CA THR A 2 1.16 -24.21 14.52
C THR A 2 0.45 -24.63 13.25
N LEU A 3 0.69 -23.92 12.14
CA LEU A 3 0.09 -24.22 10.84
C LEU A 3 0.59 -25.59 10.32
N PRO A 4 -0.27 -26.38 9.66
CA PRO A 4 0.09 -27.68 9.14
C PRO A 4 1.11 -27.58 8.00
N ARG A 5 2.05 -28.53 7.98
CA ARG A 5 3.19 -28.64 7.03
C ARG A 5 2.81 -28.65 5.53
N ASN A 6 1.52 -28.80 5.21
CA ASN A 6 1.00 -28.96 3.86
C ASN A 6 0.69 -27.61 3.17
N GLU A 7 0.38 -26.55 3.90
CA GLU A 7 0.06 -25.23 3.31
C GLU A 7 1.33 -24.53 2.81
N TYR A 8 2.44 -24.66 3.54
CA TYR A 8 3.76 -24.22 3.08
C TYR A 8 4.21 -24.89 1.78
N ARG A 9 3.76 -26.12 1.50
CA ARG A 9 4.06 -26.83 0.25
C ARG A 9 3.32 -26.26 -0.96
N LEU A 10 2.05 -25.86 -0.79
CA LEU A 10 1.31 -25.17 -1.84
C LEU A 10 1.94 -23.82 -2.18
N PHE A 11 2.40 -23.11 -1.14
CA PHE A 11 3.15 -21.86 -1.32
C PHE A 11 4.46 -22.07 -2.09
N ASN A 12 5.25 -23.09 -1.73
CA ASN A 12 6.50 -23.43 -2.42
C ASN A 12 6.30 -23.85 -3.89
N ASN A 13 5.20 -24.53 -4.21
CA ASN A 13 4.93 -24.98 -5.57
C ASN A 13 4.56 -23.83 -6.52
N ASN A 14 4.07 -22.71 -5.98
CA ASN A 14 3.63 -21.55 -6.74
C ASN A 14 4.65 -20.39 -6.71
N TYR A 15 5.64 -20.43 -5.82
CA TYR A 15 6.67 -19.41 -5.72
C TYR A 15 7.89 -19.74 -6.58
N THR A 16 8.04 -19.04 -7.70
CA THR A 16 9.32 -18.88 -8.38
C THR A 16 10.05 -17.67 -7.76
N PRO A 17 11.27 -17.85 -7.21
CA PRO A 17 12.10 -16.72 -6.83
C PRO A 17 12.31 -15.80 -8.03
N PRO A 18 12.43 -14.47 -7.85
CA PRO A 18 12.86 -13.59 -8.93
C PRO A 18 14.30 -13.96 -9.32
N LEU A 19 14.44 -14.92 -10.24
CA LEU A 19 15.72 -15.41 -10.73
C LEU A 19 16.19 -14.54 -11.89
N THR A 20 17.44 -14.13 -11.74
CA THR A 20 18.48 -13.71 -12.69
C THR A 20 18.06 -13.19 -14.06
N PRO A 21 18.70 -12.08 -14.53
CA PRO A 21 18.57 -11.67 -15.92
C PRO A 21 19.00 -12.84 -16.81
N ASP A 22 18.32 -13.05 -17.94
CA ASP A 22 18.81 -13.79 -19.13
C ASP A 22 18.00 -15.00 -19.63
N ASN A 23 16.71 -15.19 -19.30
CA ASN A 23 15.87 -16.08 -20.12
C ASN A 23 14.41 -15.67 -20.26
N ASP A 24 14.07 -15.18 -21.46
CA ASP A 24 12.79 -14.57 -21.89
C ASP A 24 11.60 -15.55 -21.95
N ASN A 25 11.79 -16.82 -21.57
CA ASN A 25 10.76 -17.88 -21.62
C ASN A 25 10.47 -18.54 -20.26
N THR A 26 10.85 -17.90 -19.15
CA THR A 26 10.57 -18.42 -17.80
C THR A 26 9.23 -17.88 -17.26
N PRO A 27 8.43 -18.68 -16.53
CA PRO A 27 7.18 -18.22 -15.94
C PRO A 27 7.42 -16.97 -15.09
N LEU A 28 6.61 -15.93 -15.33
CA LEU A 28 6.71 -14.67 -14.61
C LEU A 28 6.66 -14.94 -13.10
N PRO A 29 7.58 -14.36 -12.31
CA PRO A 29 7.52 -14.49 -10.86
C PRO A 29 6.19 -13.92 -10.36
N MET A 30 5.59 -14.61 -9.39
CA MET A 30 4.33 -14.19 -8.75
C MET A 30 4.39 -12.69 -8.38
N PRO A 31 3.36 -11.88 -8.70
CA PRO A 31 3.31 -10.49 -8.32
C PRO A 31 3.52 -10.31 -6.80
N PRO A 32 4.32 -9.32 -6.36
CA PRO A 32 4.58 -9.07 -4.94
C PRO A 32 3.31 -8.94 -4.09
N ALA A 33 2.29 -8.29 -4.62
CA ALA A 33 1.00 -8.13 -3.94
C ALA A 33 0.29 -9.48 -3.75
N GLU A 34 0.29 -10.34 -4.76
CA GLU A 34 -0.32 -11.68 -4.67
C GLU A 34 0.39 -12.54 -3.62
N PHE A 35 1.73 -12.49 -3.58
CA PHE A 35 2.50 -13.16 -2.53
C PHE A 35 2.09 -12.65 -1.15
N VAL A 36 2.03 -11.33 -0.95
CA VAL A 36 1.61 -10.73 0.32
C VAL A 36 0.24 -11.22 0.75
N PHE A 37 -0.73 -11.26 -0.18
CA PHE A 37 -2.09 -11.73 0.11
C PHE A 37 -2.12 -13.21 0.52
N LEU A 38 -1.42 -14.08 -0.21
CA LEU A 38 -1.35 -15.50 0.13
C LEU A 38 -0.65 -15.73 1.48
N LEU A 39 0.44 -15.01 1.74
CA LEU A 39 1.18 -15.13 3.01
C LEU A 39 0.33 -14.64 4.19
N ALA A 40 -0.40 -13.55 3.99
CA ALA A 40 -1.27 -12.99 5.00
C ALA A 40 -2.50 -13.88 5.26
N GLU A 41 -3.03 -14.52 4.22
CA GLU A 41 -4.07 -15.54 4.36
C GLU A 41 -3.57 -16.77 5.14
N LEU A 42 -2.37 -17.25 4.82
CA LEU A 42 -1.70 -18.33 5.56
C LEU A 42 -1.56 -18.01 7.05
N TRP A 43 -1.30 -16.75 7.40
CA TRP A 43 -1.17 -16.30 8.78
C TRP A 43 -2.48 -15.83 9.43
N GLY A 44 -3.61 -15.92 8.71
CA GLY A 44 -4.91 -15.51 9.23
C GLY A 44 -4.97 -14.01 9.55
N ILE A 45 -4.25 -13.19 8.80
CA ILE A 45 -4.25 -11.74 8.94
C ILE A 45 -5.49 -11.16 8.24
N ASP A 46 -6.11 -10.14 8.85
CA ASP A 46 -7.29 -9.44 8.36
C ASP A 46 -7.02 -8.63 7.08
N ASN A 47 -8.07 -8.28 6.35
CA ASN A 47 -7.94 -7.57 5.07
C ASN A 47 -7.24 -6.22 5.21
N SER A 48 -7.54 -5.44 6.25
CA SER A 48 -6.93 -4.13 6.47
C SER A 48 -5.41 -4.23 6.56
N ALA A 49 -4.91 -5.18 7.36
CA ALA A 49 -3.47 -5.46 7.45
C ALA A 49 -2.87 -6.04 6.14
N ARG A 50 -3.63 -6.77 5.31
CA ARG A 50 -3.16 -7.22 3.98
C ARG A 50 -2.85 -6.04 3.06
N TYR A 51 -3.80 -5.11 2.94
CA TYR A 51 -3.62 -3.91 2.13
C TYR A 51 -2.51 -3.02 2.70
N GLN A 52 -2.41 -2.92 4.03
CA GLN A 52 -1.31 -2.18 4.66
C GLN A 52 0.05 -2.81 4.35
N ALA A 53 0.18 -4.14 4.35
CA ALA A 53 1.42 -4.81 4.02
C ALA A 53 1.88 -4.54 2.58
N VAL A 54 0.94 -4.49 1.62
CA VAL A 54 1.23 -4.14 0.23
C VAL A 54 1.69 -2.68 0.12
N GLU A 55 1.00 -1.75 0.79
CA GLU A 55 1.39 -0.33 0.83
C GLU A 55 2.81 -0.16 1.39
N LEU A 56 3.11 -0.82 2.52
CA LEU A 56 4.42 -0.77 3.16
C LEU A 56 5.50 -1.31 2.22
N LEU A 57 5.25 -2.44 1.56
CA LEU A 57 6.20 -3.06 0.64
C LEU A 57 6.49 -2.16 -0.56
N ASP A 58 5.45 -1.65 -1.22
CA ASP A 58 5.59 -0.82 -2.42
C ASP A 58 6.41 0.44 -2.13
N ARG A 59 6.01 1.19 -1.09
CA ARG A 59 6.71 2.42 -0.70
C ARG A 59 8.12 2.15 -0.17
N PHE A 60 8.32 1.03 0.53
CA PHE A 60 9.66 0.62 0.97
C PHE A 60 10.57 0.34 -0.22
N MET A 61 10.10 -0.44 -1.21
CA MET A 61 10.93 -0.83 -2.36
C MET A 61 11.39 0.38 -3.17
N ILE A 62 10.51 1.36 -3.37
CA ILE A 62 10.84 2.62 -4.05
C ILE A 62 11.93 3.36 -3.27
N LYS A 63 11.70 3.66 -1.98
CA LYS A 63 12.64 4.43 -1.16
C LYS A 63 13.97 3.72 -0.95
N HIS A 64 13.95 2.42 -0.70
CA HIS A 64 15.16 1.64 -0.49
C HIS A 64 16.02 1.60 -1.76
N THR A 65 15.40 1.42 -2.93
CA THR A 65 16.12 1.45 -4.21
C THR A 65 16.75 2.82 -4.48
N GLU A 66 16.03 3.91 -4.18
CA GLU A 66 16.57 5.26 -4.28
C GLU A 66 17.75 5.52 -3.34
N GLU A 67 17.68 5.04 -2.09
CA GLU A 67 18.74 5.15 -1.09
C GLU A 67 19.99 4.36 -1.50
N GLU A 68 19.82 3.09 -1.90
CA GLU A 68 20.91 2.25 -2.40
C GLU A 68 21.57 2.87 -3.63
N TYR A 69 20.77 3.42 -4.55
CA TYR A 69 21.30 4.16 -5.67
C TYR A 69 22.07 5.40 -5.20
N LYS A 70 21.54 6.26 -4.33
CA LYS A 70 22.28 7.46 -3.88
C LYS A 70 23.62 7.09 -3.19
N ASN A 71 23.58 6.15 -2.25
CA ASN A 71 24.77 5.68 -1.52
C ASN A 71 25.86 5.16 -2.47
N SER A 72 25.44 4.35 -3.44
CA SER A 72 26.28 3.81 -4.49
C SER A 72 26.93 4.93 -5.34
N ALA A 73 26.27 6.08 -5.55
CA ALA A 73 26.80 7.20 -6.36
C ALA A 73 27.85 7.99 -5.58
N GLU A 74 27.64 8.16 -4.27
CA GLU A 74 28.53 8.91 -3.40
C GLU A 74 29.86 8.17 -3.16
N SER A 75 29.85 6.83 -3.12
CA SER A 75 31.07 6.00 -3.03
C SER A 75 31.98 6.10 -4.26
N ARG A 76 31.52 6.73 -5.35
CA ARG A 76 32.13 6.70 -6.68
C ARG A 76 33.23 7.74 -6.92
N LYS A 77 33.67 8.52 -5.93
CA LYS A 77 34.90 9.33 -6.11
C LYS A 77 36.15 8.46 -6.39
N LYS A 78 36.06 7.12 -6.39
CA LYS A 78 37.22 6.19 -6.54
C LYS A 78 37.07 4.98 -7.49
N SER A 79 35.91 4.70 -8.13
CA SER A 79 35.77 3.48 -8.98
C SER A 79 35.18 3.73 -10.38
N GLN A 80 35.67 2.99 -11.39
CA GLN A 80 35.30 3.05 -12.82
C GLN A 80 34.08 2.16 -13.19
N GLN A 81 33.22 1.81 -12.24
CA GLN A 81 32.10 0.90 -12.51
C GLN A 81 31.05 1.57 -13.42
N THR A 82 30.56 0.86 -14.44
CA THR A 82 29.51 1.38 -15.35
C THR A 82 28.15 1.49 -14.65
N GLU A 83 27.26 2.34 -15.16
CA GLU A 83 25.89 2.45 -14.61
C GLU A 83 25.11 1.13 -14.71
N LYS A 84 25.33 0.37 -15.78
CA LYS A 84 24.70 -0.94 -15.98
C LYS A 84 25.13 -1.96 -14.92
N GLU A 85 26.43 -2.07 -14.65
CA GLU A 85 26.96 -2.98 -13.62
C GLU A 85 26.46 -2.63 -12.22
N ARG A 86 26.37 -1.33 -11.95
CA ARG A 86 25.84 -0.81 -10.69
C ARG A 86 24.36 -1.16 -10.51
N TRP A 87 23.53 -0.90 -11.51
CA TRP A 87 22.11 -1.29 -11.47
C TRP A 87 21.94 -2.80 -11.33
N SER A 88 22.78 -3.60 -12.00
CA SER A 88 22.80 -5.06 -11.85
C SER A 88 23.12 -5.48 -10.41
N SER A 89 24.12 -4.86 -9.79
CA SER A 89 24.49 -5.14 -8.39
C SER A 89 23.38 -4.78 -7.40
N ILE A 90 22.74 -3.60 -7.57
CA ILE A 90 21.61 -3.18 -6.73
C ILE A 90 20.45 -4.16 -6.92
N LYS A 91 20.13 -4.52 -8.16
CA LYS A 91 19.07 -5.48 -8.47
C LYS A 91 19.32 -6.84 -7.81
N SER A 92 20.54 -7.38 -7.89
CA SER A 92 20.88 -8.66 -7.23
C SER A 92 20.65 -8.59 -5.72
N HIS A 93 21.16 -7.55 -5.07
CA HIS A 93 21.00 -7.37 -3.63
C HIS A 93 19.53 -7.21 -3.20
N LEU A 94 18.73 -6.49 -3.99
CA LEU A 94 17.29 -6.36 -3.75
C LEU A 94 16.58 -7.70 -3.91
N CYS A 95 16.90 -8.48 -4.96
CA CYS A 95 16.31 -9.81 -5.18
C CYS A 95 16.66 -10.79 -4.05
N GLU A 96 17.92 -10.81 -3.58
CA GLU A 96 18.38 -11.69 -2.50
C GLU A 96 17.67 -11.43 -1.17
N THR A 97 17.33 -10.17 -0.89
CA THR A 97 16.67 -9.77 0.35
C THR A 97 15.15 -9.63 0.22
N PHE A 98 14.60 -9.74 -0.99
CA PHE A 98 13.21 -9.43 -1.30
C PHE A 98 12.21 -10.18 -0.41
N VAL A 99 12.36 -11.50 -0.29
CA VAL A 99 11.47 -12.34 0.55
C VAL A 99 11.52 -11.91 2.01
N LEU A 100 12.71 -11.60 2.52
CA LEU A 100 12.88 -11.13 3.89
C LEU A 100 12.18 -9.77 4.10
N ARG A 101 12.29 -8.85 3.14
CA ARG A 101 11.60 -7.54 3.18
C ARG A 101 10.09 -7.69 3.11
N LEU A 102 9.60 -8.55 2.23
CA LEU A 102 8.18 -8.86 2.08
C LEU A 102 7.60 -9.40 3.39
N VAL A 103 8.22 -10.45 3.95
CA VAL A 103 7.82 -11.04 5.23
C VAL A 103 7.82 -9.98 6.34
N SER A 104 8.85 -9.11 6.38
CA SER A 104 8.94 -8.04 7.37
C SER A 104 7.79 -7.04 7.25
N CYS A 105 7.38 -6.66 6.03
CA CYS A 105 6.25 -5.76 5.81
C CYS A 105 4.93 -6.37 6.31
N VAL A 106 4.71 -7.66 6.05
CA VAL A 106 3.54 -8.40 6.57
C VAL A 106 3.54 -8.47 8.09
N GLN A 107 4.71 -8.73 8.70
CA GLN A 107 4.85 -8.73 10.15
C GLN A 107 4.56 -7.35 10.77
N ILE A 108 5.07 -6.28 10.16
CA ILE A 108 4.82 -4.91 10.65
C ILE A 108 3.33 -4.59 10.54
N ALA A 109 2.69 -4.83 9.39
CA ALA A 109 1.26 -4.59 9.21
C ALA A 109 0.40 -5.36 10.23
N SER A 110 0.72 -6.63 10.47
CA SER A 110 0.05 -7.46 11.48
C SER A 110 0.22 -6.93 12.92
N LYS A 111 1.28 -6.18 13.21
CA LYS A 111 1.51 -5.55 14.52
C LYS A 111 0.78 -4.21 14.65
N LEU A 112 0.44 -3.56 13.54
CA LEU A 112 -0.28 -2.29 13.53
C LEU A 112 -1.79 -2.47 13.75
N THR A 113 -2.34 -3.62 13.37
CA THR A 113 -3.77 -3.91 13.56
C THR A 113 -4.04 -4.48 14.94
N PHE A 114 -4.85 -3.76 15.73
CA PHE A 114 -5.20 -4.13 17.12
C PHE A 114 -6.00 -5.44 17.23
N HIS A 115 -6.62 -5.89 16.14
CA HIS A 115 -7.58 -7.00 16.14
C HIS A 115 -7.00 -8.34 15.65
N CYS A 116 -5.71 -8.42 15.33
CA CYS A 116 -5.14 -9.57 14.63
C CYS A 116 -4.21 -10.44 15.49
N ASN A 117 -4.06 -11.71 15.07
CA ASN A 117 -3.04 -12.61 15.58
C ASN A 117 -1.66 -12.09 15.17
N MET A 118 -1.01 -11.34 16.06
CA MET A 118 0.33 -10.78 15.84
C MET A 118 1.29 -11.85 15.31
N VAL A 119 1.77 -11.68 14.07
CA VAL A 119 2.74 -12.61 13.49
C VAL A 119 4.07 -12.50 14.24
N ASN A 120 4.36 -13.55 15.00
CA ASN A 120 5.59 -13.65 15.77
C ASN A 120 6.77 -14.05 14.86
N ASN A 121 7.97 -13.55 15.17
CA ASN A 121 9.23 -13.87 14.50
C ASN A 121 9.48 -15.39 14.37
N LYS A 122 8.96 -16.21 15.30
CA LYS A 122 9.05 -17.68 15.18
C LYS A 122 8.28 -18.23 13.97
N ALA A 123 7.12 -17.66 13.65
CA ALA A 123 6.32 -18.07 12.50
C ALA A 123 6.97 -17.60 11.19
N ALA A 124 7.43 -16.35 11.15
CA ALA A 124 8.20 -15.80 10.04
C ALA A 124 9.47 -16.63 9.76
N LEU A 125 10.24 -16.95 10.79
CA LEU A 125 11.45 -17.77 10.68
C LEU A 125 11.17 -19.16 10.10
N LYS A 126 10.13 -19.84 10.59
CA LYS A 126 9.71 -21.16 10.07
C LYS A 126 9.28 -21.09 8.61
N PHE A 127 8.51 -20.05 8.25
CA PHE A 127 8.09 -19.83 6.87
C PHE A 127 9.30 -19.63 5.96
N ILE A 128 10.20 -18.70 6.30
CA ILE A 128 11.35 -18.39 5.47
C ILE A 128 12.30 -19.61 5.34
N GLN A 129 12.48 -20.37 6.42
CA GLN A 129 13.23 -21.65 6.38
C GLN A 129 12.56 -22.70 5.49
N SER A 130 11.23 -22.73 5.42
CA SER A 130 10.51 -23.64 4.52
C SER A 130 10.67 -23.30 3.03
N LEU A 131 10.98 -22.03 2.72
CA LEU A 131 11.33 -21.57 1.37
C LEU A 131 12.81 -21.84 1.01
N GLY A 132 13.61 -22.39 1.93
CA GLY A 132 15.03 -22.71 1.71
C GLY A 132 16.03 -21.63 2.12
N PHE A 133 15.58 -20.51 2.71
CA PHE A 133 16.48 -19.46 3.19
C PHE A 133 16.87 -19.68 4.66
N SER A 134 18.15 -19.43 4.98
CA SER A 134 18.69 -19.64 6.32
C SER A 134 18.98 -18.32 7.05
N TYR A 135 17.92 -17.61 7.45
CA TYR A 135 18.05 -16.43 8.32
C TYR A 135 17.99 -16.79 9.81
N LYS A 136 18.49 -15.89 10.63
CA LYS A 136 18.37 -15.88 12.09
C LYS A 136 17.27 -14.92 12.53
N LYS A 137 16.85 -15.04 13.79
CA LYS A 137 15.83 -14.17 14.37
C LYS A 137 16.27 -12.70 14.38
N GLU A 138 17.56 -12.46 14.62
CA GLU A 138 18.17 -11.14 14.65
C GLU A 138 18.09 -10.48 13.27
N GLU A 139 18.26 -11.23 12.18
CA GLU A 139 18.18 -10.73 10.81
C GLU A 139 16.75 -10.35 10.43
N ILE A 140 15.75 -11.09 10.90
CA ILE A 140 14.34 -10.73 10.75
C ILE A 140 14.05 -9.40 11.47
N LEU A 141 14.52 -9.26 12.71
CA LEU A 141 14.34 -8.02 13.49
C LEU A 141 15.04 -6.82 12.84
N GLN A 142 16.27 -7.01 12.36
CA GLN A 142 17.00 -5.96 11.63
C GLN A 142 16.27 -5.61 10.32
N SER A 143 15.65 -6.59 9.67
CA SER A 143 14.88 -6.33 8.47
C SER A 143 13.64 -5.49 8.74
N GLU A 144 12.86 -5.83 9.77
CA GLU A 144 11.74 -4.98 10.20
C GLU A 144 12.21 -3.56 10.53
N LEU A 145 13.31 -3.42 11.28
CA LEU A 145 13.86 -2.13 11.63
C LEU A 145 14.33 -1.33 10.40
N THR A 146 14.88 -1.99 9.39
CA THR A 146 15.27 -1.35 8.13
C THR A 146 14.03 -0.79 7.43
N VAL A 147 12.97 -1.59 7.30
CA VAL A 147 11.70 -1.15 6.69
C VAL A 147 11.16 0.08 7.43
N LEU A 148 11.09 0.02 8.76
CA LEU A 148 10.61 1.14 9.57
C LEU A 148 11.48 2.40 9.39
N LYS A 149 12.80 2.27 9.37
CA LYS A 149 13.73 3.40 9.20
C LYS A 149 13.66 4.02 7.81
N THR A 150 13.66 3.22 6.75
CA THR A 150 13.52 3.70 5.36
C THR A 150 12.18 4.41 5.17
N LEU A 151 11.11 3.93 5.81
CA LEU A 151 9.81 4.59 5.82
C LEU A 151 9.71 5.76 6.81
N LYS A 152 10.79 6.08 7.54
CA LYS A 152 10.84 7.11 8.59
C LYS A 152 9.70 6.98 9.61
N PHE A 153 9.34 5.73 9.94
CA PHE A 153 8.25 5.36 10.84
C PHE A 153 6.85 5.87 10.42
N GLN A 154 6.69 6.35 9.19
CA GLN A 154 5.40 6.74 8.62
C GLN A 154 4.69 5.49 8.10
N ILE A 155 4.10 4.70 9.00
CA ILE A 155 3.54 3.36 8.69
C ILE A 155 2.00 3.30 8.74
N ASN A 156 1.34 4.33 9.24
CA ASN A 156 -0.13 4.42 9.32
C ASN A 156 -0.69 5.25 8.17
N VAL A 157 -0.35 4.87 6.94
CA VAL A 157 -0.87 5.54 5.74
C VAL A 157 -2.19 4.88 5.34
N CYS A 158 -3.23 5.67 5.09
CA CYS A 158 -4.52 5.15 4.64
C CYS A 158 -4.36 4.37 3.33
N THR A 159 -4.89 3.16 3.31
CA THR A 159 -4.90 2.32 2.11
C THR A 159 -6.16 2.61 1.28
N PRO A 160 -6.18 2.28 -0.02
CA PRO A 160 -7.42 2.32 -0.82
C PRO A 160 -8.57 1.55 -0.16
N PHE A 161 -8.26 0.44 0.51
CA PHE A 161 -9.24 -0.34 1.28
C PHE A 161 -9.86 0.47 2.43
N SER A 162 -9.05 1.25 3.15
CA SER A 162 -9.54 2.15 4.22
C SER A 162 -10.52 3.20 3.70
N PHE A 163 -10.32 3.72 2.49
CA PHE A 163 -11.27 4.64 1.86
C PHE A 163 -12.59 3.95 1.51
N VAL A 164 -12.53 2.69 1.03
CA VAL A 164 -13.72 1.89 0.75
C VAL A 164 -14.49 1.61 2.04
N GLU A 165 -13.81 1.19 3.13
CA GLU A 165 -14.45 0.96 4.43
C GLU A 165 -15.13 2.23 4.95
N MET A 166 -14.44 3.38 4.90
CA MET A 166 -15.00 4.67 5.30
C MET A 166 -16.24 5.04 4.47
N LEU A 167 -16.18 4.86 3.15
CA LEU A 167 -17.32 5.17 2.28
C LEU A 167 -18.52 4.27 2.58
N LEU A 168 -18.28 2.98 2.83
CA LEU A 168 -19.34 2.04 3.20
C LEU A 168 -19.96 2.42 4.55
N GLU A 169 -19.16 2.76 5.55
CA GLU A 169 -19.65 3.21 6.86
C GLU A 169 -20.52 4.48 6.76
N VAL A 170 -20.11 5.44 5.92
CA VAL A 170 -20.90 6.66 5.67
C VAL A 170 -22.23 6.35 4.99
N LEU A 171 -22.25 5.43 4.01
CA LEU A 171 -23.48 5.03 3.32
C LEU A 171 -24.43 4.26 4.24
N GLU A 172 -23.92 3.36 5.07
CA GLU A 172 -24.70 2.66 6.09
C GLU A 172 -25.30 3.65 7.07
N CYS A 173 -24.52 4.62 7.55
CA CYS A 173 -25.02 5.67 8.44
C CYS A 173 -26.12 6.50 7.77
N LEU A 174 -25.96 6.87 6.49
CA LEU A 174 -26.98 7.62 5.75
C LEU A 174 -28.28 6.82 5.60
N THR A 175 -28.20 5.53 5.32
CA THR A 175 -29.39 4.67 5.20
C THR A 175 -30.13 4.51 6.53
N VAL A 176 -29.40 4.31 7.64
CA VAL A 176 -29.97 4.28 8.99
C VAL A 176 -30.59 5.63 9.35
N PHE A 177 -29.91 6.74 9.04
CA PHE A 177 -30.41 8.09 9.28
C PHE A 177 -31.72 8.35 8.53
N LEU A 178 -31.80 8.01 7.24
CA LEU A 178 -33.02 8.14 6.44
C LEU A 178 -34.16 7.25 6.99
N PHE A 179 -33.85 6.03 7.42
CA PHE A 179 -34.82 5.13 8.06
C PHE A 179 -35.34 5.71 9.39
N CYS A 180 -34.45 6.25 10.23
CA CYS A 180 -34.80 6.90 11.48
C CYS A 180 -35.57 8.22 11.28
N LEU A 181 -35.42 8.90 10.15
CA LEU A 181 -36.21 10.08 9.78
C LEU A 181 -37.57 9.75 9.17
N SER A 182 -37.79 8.52 8.69
CA SER A 182 -39.08 8.06 8.20
C SER A 182 -40.26 8.37 9.15
N PRO A 183 -40.18 8.14 10.48
CA PRO A 183 -41.25 8.51 11.42
C PRO A 183 -41.39 10.02 11.67
N TYR A 184 -40.41 10.85 11.28
CA TYR A 184 -40.45 12.31 11.42
C TYR A 184 -40.89 13.02 10.13
N LYS A 185 -41.14 12.26 9.05
CA LYS A 185 -41.62 12.79 7.77
C LYS A 185 -42.91 13.59 7.92
N ASP A 186 -43.81 13.14 8.80
CA ASP A 186 -45.08 13.83 9.09
C ASP A 186 -44.91 15.09 9.98
N ILE A 187 -43.76 15.24 10.65
CA ILE A 187 -43.44 16.40 11.51
C ILE A 187 -42.68 17.49 10.71
N LEU A 188 -41.91 17.09 9.69
CA LEU A 188 -41.15 17.98 8.80
C LEU A 188 -41.97 18.57 7.65
N GLU A 189 -43.20 18.13 7.40
CA GLU A 189 -44.18 18.84 6.55
C GLU A 189 -44.77 20.10 7.23
N THR A 190 -44.01 20.73 8.12
CA THR A 190 -44.34 22.08 8.60
C THR A 190 -43.66 23.12 7.69
N PRO A 191 -44.36 24.20 7.30
CA PRO A 191 -43.99 25.13 6.23
C PRO A 191 -42.68 25.94 6.43
N TYR A 192 -41.91 25.64 7.48
CA TYR A 192 -40.67 26.32 7.83
C TYR A 192 -39.55 26.10 6.80
N LEU A 193 -39.47 24.95 6.14
CA LEU A 193 -38.43 24.69 5.14
C LEU A 193 -38.69 25.36 3.78
N ILE A 194 -39.95 25.59 3.41
CA ILE A 194 -40.29 26.29 2.15
C ILE A 194 -39.89 27.78 2.25
N HIS A 195 -39.96 28.39 3.43
CA HIS A 195 -39.53 29.77 3.64
C HIS A 195 -37.99 29.92 3.62
N ALA A 196 -37.25 28.94 4.17
CA ALA A 196 -35.80 28.98 4.22
C ALA A 196 -35.13 28.77 2.84
N PHE A 197 -35.70 27.93 1.97
CA PHE A 197 -35.15 27.68 0.63
C PHE A 197 -35.53 28.72 -0.44
N LYS A 198 -36.57 29.53 -0.20
CA LYS A 198 -37.02 30.54 -1.19
C LYS A 198 -36.28 31.87 -1.10
N HIS A 199 -35.52 32.11 -0.02
CA HIS A 199 -34.90 33.42 0.25
C HIS A 199 -33.50 33.68 -0.38
N PRO A 200 -32.67 32.70 -0.84
CA PRO A 200 -31.37 33.04 -1.45
C PRO A 200 -31.39 33.20 -2.97
N LEU A 201 -32.47 32.86 -3.68
CA LEU A 201 -32.48 32.82 -5.16
C LEU A 201 -33.07 34.07 -5.84
N HIS A 202 -33.54 35.06 -5.09
CA HIS A 202 -34.16 36.27 -5.66
C HIS A 202 -33.33 37.56 -5.53
N SER A 203 -32.08 37.49 -5.07
CA SER A 203 -31.22 38.68 -4.89
C SER A 203 -30.02 38.74 -5.86
N SER A 204 -30.04 38.04 -6.99
CA SER A 204 -28.90 38.05 -7.94
C SER A 204 -29.27 38.22 -9.41
N LEU A 205 -30.53 38.53 -9.73
CA LEU A 205 -30.88 39.14 -11.03
C LEU A 205 -31.04 40.65 -10.81
N ASP A 206 -29.91 41.34 -10.72
CA ASP A 206 -29.74 42.72 -11.21
C ASP A 206 -28.28 43.10 -10.97
N THR A 207 -27.47 42.98 -12.02
CA THR A 207 -26.63 44.06 -12.56
C THR A 207 -25.81 43.49 -13.71
N SER A 208 -26.13 43.99 -14.90
CA SER A 208 -25.37 43.85 -16.12
C SER A 208 -24.05 44.62 -16.04
N ASP A 209 -23.14 44.22 -16.94
CA ASP A 209 -22.14 45.04 -17.62
C ASP A 209 -20.65 44.97 -17.19
N THR A 210 -19.92 44.34 -18.11
CA THR A 210 -18.61 44.73 -18.71
C THR A 210 -17.27 44.36 -18.06
N GLU A 211 -16.54 43.53 -18.84
CA GLU A 211 -15.14 43.72 -19.29
C GLU A 211 -13.96 43.45 -18.31
N VAL A 212 -13.14 42.41 -18.60
CA VAL A 212 -11.83 42.49 -19.30
C VAL A 212 -11.00 41.21 -19.07
N ALA A 213 -10.39 40.78 -20.17
CA ALA A 213 -9.34 39.78 -20.41
C ALA A 213 -8.32 39.43 -19.30
N SER A 214 -7.87 38.17 -19.27
CA SER A 214 -6.47 37.82 -19.60
C SER A 214 -6.21 36.30 -19.56
N ASP A 215 -5.84 35.79 -20.73
CA ASP A 215 -4.74 34.87 -21.03
C ASP A 215 -4.31 33.82 -19.98
N SER A 216 -4.42 32.54 -20.35
CA SER A 216 -3.56 31.50 -19.81
C SER A 216 -3.38 30.36 -20.81
N SER A 217 -2.50 30.63 -21.77
CA SER A 217 -1.71 29.63 -22.48
C SER A 217 -0.83 28.85 -21.48
N MET A 218 -1.40 27.87 -20.75
CA MET A 218 -0.61 26.85 -20.02
C MET A 218 -1.43 25.62 -19.59
N SER A 219 -2.54 25.28 -20.26
CA SER A 219 -3.33 24.07 -19.94
C SER A 219 -3.36 22.99 -21.02
N THR A 220 -2.71 23.23 -22.17
CA THR A 220 -2.74 22.28 -23.30
C THR A 220 -1.50 21.39 -23.42
N MET A 221 -0.59 21.40 -22.44
CA MET A 221 0.64 20.56 -22.45
C MET A 221 0.70 19.48 -21.35
N ILE A 222 -0.42 19.08 -20.76
CA ILE A 222 -0.46 17.99 -19.76
C ILE A 222 -1.24 16.75 -20.27
N TYR A 223 -1.87 16.82 -21.45
CA TYR A 223 -2.73 15.75 -21.95
C TYR A 223 -2.14 14.80 -23.00
N GLU A 224 -0.84 14.85 -23.29
CA GLU A 224 -0.21 13.99 -24.31
C GLU A 224 0.95 13.09 -23.82
N ILE A 225 0.96 12.67 -22.56
CA ILE A 225 1.71 11.46 -22.17
C ILE A 225 0.92 10.67 -21.13
N ARG A 226 -0.02 9.84 -21.61
CA ARG A 226 -0.41 8.60 -20.93
C ARG A 226 -0.91 7.57 -21.93
#